data_AF-A0A7M3NII2-F1
#
_entry.id   AF-A0A7M3NII2-F1
#
_cell.length_a   1.000
_cell.length_b   1.000
_cell.length_c   1.000
_cell.angle_alpha   90.00
_cell.angle_beta   90.00
_cell.angle_gamma   90.00
#
_symmetry.space_group_name_H-M   'P 1'
#
loop_
_entity.id
_entity.type
_entity.pdbx_description
1 polymer ?
#
loop_
_entity_poly.entity_id
_entity_poly.type
_entity_poly.pdbx_seq_one_letter_code
_entity_poly.pdbx_strand_id
1 'polypeptide(L)'
;MYDCKGCGRRRREGLFFGSGKEAKWWCSGCQSAGQKKLISSLDDRSQGVLTRDADGVDWPYGPNVYVRMRADLLDWADRYDLKSGSTGCSSGVHWLDKGRCAKRECHDRPGFYDHTTTWLSRTTGRPVLVFNQPYSQVDPADISELISEYPSLTAEVGPETWYGSGTFGVYIWNDGNRADAGRPHR
;
A
#
# COMPACT_ATOMS: atom_id res chain seq x y z
N MET A 1 1.17 22.77 -2.07
CA MET A 1 2.45 23.43 -1.73
C MET A 1 2.55 23.52 -0.22
N TYR A 2 3.73 23.30 0.34
CA TYR A 2 3.94 23.27 1.80
C TYR A 2 5.09 24.18 2.21
N ASP A 3 5.04 24.68 3.44
CA ASP A 3 6.06 25.54 4.02
C ASP A 3 7.28 24.70 4.42
N CYS A 4 8.43 24.98 3.80
CA CYS A 4 9.65 24.22 4.09
C CYS A 4 10.23 24.58 5.46
N LYS A 5 10.48 23.57 6.30
CA LYS A 5 11.07 23.77 7.63
C LYS A 5 12.48 24.36 7.61
N GLY A 6 13.25 24.14 6.54
CA GLY A 6 14.62 24.65 6.41
C GLY A 6 14.70 26.11 5.95
N CYS A 7 13.95 26.50 4.91
CA CYS A 7 14.03 27.85 4.33
C CYS A 7 12.80 28.75 4.57
N GLY A 8 11.73 28.21 5.19
CA GLY A 8 10.48 28.94 5.44
C GLY A 8 9.64 29.22 4.18
N ARG A 9 10.10 28.85 2.98
CA ARG A 9 9.40 29.13 1.72
C ARG A 9 8.43 28.03 1.34
N ARG A 10 7.31 28.41 0.72
CA ARG A 10 6.39 27.47 0.06
C ARG A 10 7.06 26.82 -1.14
N ARG A 11 7.06 25.49 -1.17
CA ARG A 11 7.59 24.68 -2.28
C ARG A 11 6.59 23.61 -2.68
N ARG A 12 6.63 23.24 -3.97
CA ARG A 12 5.86 22.11 -4.51
C ARG A 12 6.60 20.80 -4.31
N GLU A 13 7.92 20.81 -4.50
CA GLU A 13 8.79 19.64 -4.37
C GLU A 13 9.39 19.54 -2.98
N GLY A 14 9.40 18.32 -2.45
CA GLY A 14 9.86 18.02 -1.11
C GLY A 14 9.18 16.77 -0.56
N LEU A 15 9.50 16.44 0.67
CA LEU A 15 8.94 15.30 1.38
C LEU A 15 8.69 15.65 2.85
N PHE A 16 7.73 14.95 3.43
CA PHE A 16 7.43 15.01 4.86
C PHE A 16 8.32 14.04 5.63
N PHE A 17 9.09 14.56 6.58
CA PHE A 17 9.89 13.77 7.52
C PHE A 17 9.20 13.74 8.89
N GLY A 18 9.08 12.54 9.48
CA GLY A 18 8.32 12.30 10.71
C GLY A 18 7.04 11.51 10.43
N SER A 19 6.05 11.64 11.33
CA SER A 19 4.74 10.99 11.20
C SER A 19 3.63 11.85 11.79
N GLY A 20 2.45 11.81 11.18
CA GLY A 20 1.26 12.52 11.65
C GLY A 20 1.49 14.03 11.78
N LYS A 21 0.94 14.63 12.85
CA LYS A 21 1.02 16.08 13.12
C LYS A 21 2.46 16.58 13.37
N GLU A 22 3.37 15.68 13.74
CA GLU A 22 4.77 16.02 13.97
C GLU A 22 5.60 16.07 12.68
N ALA A 23 5.07 15.54 11.58
CA ALA A 23 5.78 15.54 10.30
C ALA A 23 6.06 16.97 9.83
N LYS A 24 7.28 17.21 9.34
CA LYS A 24 7.71 18.50 8.78
C LYS A 24 8.06 18.35 7.32
N TRP A 25 7.62 19.31 6.50
CA TRP A 25 7.95 19.35 5.08
C TRP A 25 9.35 19.91 4.85
N TRP A 26 10.15 19.22 4.03
CA TRP A 26 11.48 19.65 3.62
C TRP A 26 11.59 19.62 2.10
N CYS A 27 11.84 20.79 1.50
CA CYS A 27 12.14 20.85 0.07
C CYS A 27 13.50 20.21 -0.22
N SER A 28 13.68 19.70 -1.44
CA SER A 28 14.88 18.95 -1.84
C SER A 28 16.20 19.69 -1.58
N GLY A 29 16.18 21.03 -1.73
CA GLY A 29 17.35 21.88 -1.46
C GLY A 29 17.70 22.05 0.02
N CYS A 30 16.75 21.89 0.94
CA CYS A 30 16.94 22.05 2.38
C CYS A 30 17.10 20.72 3.13
N GLN A 31 16.96 19.58 2.44
CA GLN A 31 17.17 18.28 3.06
C GLN A 31 18.64 18.11 3.46
N SER A 32 18.88 17.60 4.66
CA SER A 32 20.22 17.26 5.15
C SER A 32 20.83 16.11 4.35
N ALA A 33 22.15 15.93 4.43
CA ALA A 33 22.83 14.80 3.78
C ALA A 33 22.28 13.45 4.26
N GLY A 34 21.98 13.32 5.56
CA GLY A 34 21.38 12.11 6.13
C GLY A 34 19.96 11.85 5.60
N GLN A 35 19.15 12.90 5.45
CA GLN A 35 17.81 12.79 4.87
C GLN A 35 17.85 12.32 3.41
N LYS A 36 18.77 12.89 2.60
CA LYS A 36 18.96 12.46 1.21
C LYS A 36 19.44 11.02 1.11
N LYS A 37 20.37 10.62 1.98
CA LYS A 37 20.86 9.23 2.05
C LYS A 37 19.73 8.26 2.42
N LEU A 38 18.88 8.63 3.37
CA LEU A 38 17.70 7.83 3.75
C LEU A 38 16.74 7.68 2.57
N ILE A 39 16.39 8.77 1.88
CA ILE A 39 15.52 8.72 0.70
C ILE A 39 16.10 7.80 -0.37
N SER A 40 17.37 7.97 -0.73
CA SER A 40 18.05 7.13 -1.72
C SER A 40 18.00 5.65 -1.34
N SER A 41 18.25 5.32 -0.07
CA SER A 41 18.17 3.94 0.42
C SER A 41 16.77 3.35 0.29
N LEU A 42 15.72 4.13 0.59
CA LEU A 42 14.33 3.69 0.42
C LEU A 42 13.96 3.54 -1.06
N ASP A 43 14.40 4.46 -1.91
CA ASP A 43 14.18 4.37 -3.35
C ASP A 43 14.89 3.16 -3.96
N ASP A 44 16.08 2.79 -3.48
CA ASP A 44 16.79 1.57 -3.88
C ASP A 44 16.05 0.31 -3.42
N ARG A 45 15.64 0.24 -2.14
CA ARG A 45 14.86 -0.88 -1.61
C ARG A 45 13.53 -1.06 -2.35
N SER A 46 12.87 0.03 -2.72
CA SER A 46 11.58 -0.01 -3.40
C SER A 46 11.64 -0.67 -4.78
N GLN A 47 12.81 -0.82 -5.41
CA GLN A 47 12.93 -1.44 -6.74
C GLN A 47 12.40 -2.88 -6.78
N GLY A 48 12.46 -3.61 -5.65
CA GLY A 48 11.93 -4.96 -5.54
C GLY A 48 10.45 -5.05 -5.14
N VAL A 49 9.82 -3.91 -4.84
CA VAL A 49 8.48 -3.82 -4.25
C VAL A 49 7.54 -2.98 -5.10
N LEU A 50 7.94 -1.80 -5.54
CA LEU A 50 7.07 -0.82 -6.20
C LEU A 50 7.36 -0.73 -7.70
N THR A 51 6.32 -0.42 -8.47
CA THR A 51 6.44 -0.09 -9.89
C THR A 51 7.19 1.22 -10.08
N ARG A 52 7.81 1.37 -11.25
CA ARG A 52 8.52 2.59 -11.66
C ARG A 52 7.98 3.09 -12.98
N ASP A 53 7.86 4.40 -13.11
CA ASP A 53 7.54 5.09 -14.35
C ASP A 53 8.65 6.10 -14.72
N ALA A 54 8.38 6.97 -15.68
CA ALA A 54 9.32 8.00 -16.12
C ALA A 54 9.64 9.04 -15.02
N ASP A 55 8.74 9.22 -14.05
CA ASP A 55 8.83 10.19 -12.96
C ASP A 55 9.46 9.58 -11.69
N GLY A 56 9.63 8.25 -11.64
CA GLY A 56 10.41 7.55 -10.63
C GLY A 56 9.69 6.34 -10.04
N VAL A 57 9.82 6.16 -8.71
CA VAL A 57 9.13 5.12 -7.97
C VAL A 57 7.71 5.57 -7.66
N ASP A 58 6.72 4.74 -8.01
CA ASP A 58 5.32 5.02 -7.69
C ASP A 58 5.01 4.61 -6.25
N TRP A 59 5.19 5.57 -5.34
CA TRP A 59 4.76 5.44 -3.95
C TRP A 59 3.24 5.56 -3.89
N PRO A 60 2.50 4.58 -3.32
CA PRO A 60 1.05 4.69 -3.17
C PRO A 60 0.68 5.99 -2.44
N TYR A 61 -0.30 6.76 -2.93
CA TYR A 61 -0.65 8.10 -2.40
C TYR A 61 0.41 9.21 -2.62
N GLY A 62 1.46 8.91 -3.38
CA GLY A 62 2.45 9.85 -3.89
C GLY A 62 3.24 10.59 -2.80
N PRO A 63 3.47 11.91 -2.94
CA PRO A 63 4.29 12.68 -2.01
C PRO A 63 3.64 12.88 -0.63
N ASN A 64 2.38 12.49 -0.46
CA ASN A 64 1.68 12.58 0.83
C ASN A 64 2.11 11.47 1.80
N VAL A 65 2.78 10.42 1.32
CA VAL A 65 3.36 9.41 2.19
C VAL A 65 4.60 9.96 2.89
N TYR A 66 4.53 10.04 4.22
CA TYR A 66 5.65 10.45 5.04
C TYR A 66 6.83 9.48 4.85
N VAL A 67 8.06 9.99 4.94
CA VAL A 67 9.27 9.17 4.76
C VAL A 67 9.30 7.97 5.72
N ARG A 68 8.73 8.09 6.93
CA ARG A 68 8.59 6.97 7.86
C ARG A 68 7.63 5.89 7.32
N MET A 69 6.46 6.28 6.84
CA MET A 69 5.48 5.36 6.26
C MET A 69 5.99 4.65 5.01
N ARG A 70 6.90 5.29 4.25
CA ARG A 70 7.62 4.63 3.15
C ARG A 70 8.46 3.46 3.65
N ALA A 71 9.19 3.64 4.75
CA ALA A 71 9.94 2.54 5.37
C ALA A 71 9.00 1.46 5.91
N ASP A 72 7.93 1.85 6.62
CA ASP A 72 6.94 0.93 7.18
C ASP A 72 6.26 0.09 6.08
N LEU A 73 5.97 0.69 4.91
CA LEU A 73 5.43 0.00 3.74
C LEU A 73 6.41 -1.06 3.23
N LEU A 74 7.68 -0.70 3.07
CA LEU A 74 8.68 -1.64 2.55
C LEU A 74 8.92 -2.79 3.52
N ASP A 75 9.01 -2.51 4.82
CA ASP A 75 9.16 -3.54 5.85
C ASP A 75 7.91 -4.45 5.90
N TRP A 76 6.72 -3.90 5.74
CA TRP A 76 5.46 -4.65 5.63
C TRP A 76 5.43 -5.52 4.36
N ALA A 77 5.81 -4.97 3.21
CA ALA A 77 5.85 -5.72 1.96
C ALA A 77 6.90 -6.84 2.00
N ASP A 78 8.06 -6.59 2.63
CA ASP A 78 9.10 -7.59 2.84
C ASP A 78 8.60 -8.73 3.73
N ARG A 79 7.89 -8.41 4.82
CA ARG A 79 7.29 -9.40 5.74
C ARG A 79 6.34 -10.36 5.04
N TYR A 80 5.54 -9.87 4.08
CA TYR A 80 4.52 -10.66 3.40
C TYR A 80 4.93 -11.16 2.01
N ASP A 81 6.20 -10.99 1.63
CA ASP A 81 6.73 -11.31 0.30
C ASP A 81 5.95 -10.65 -0.86
N LEU A 82 5.71 -9.35 -0.76
CA LEU A 82 4.86 -8.61 -1.69
C LEU A 82 5.64 -7.71 -2.65
N LYS A 83 5.11 -7.59 -3.86
CA LYS A 83 5.37 -6.47 -4.77
C LYS A 83 4.05 -5.90 -5.29
N SER A 84 4.05 -4.63 -5.60
CA SER A 84 2.95 -3.92 -6.23
C SER A 84 2.46 -4.66 -7.46
N GLY A 85 1.14 -4.77 -7.54
CA GLY A 85 0.40 -5.18 -8.72
C GLY A 85 -0.52 -4.06 -9.16
N SER A 86 -1.08 -4.19 -10.36
CA SER A 86 -2.11 -3.30 -10.86
C SER A 86 -3.21 -4.10 -11.53
N THR A 87 -4.43 -3.54 -11.51
CA THR A 87 -5.59 -4.14 -12.14
C THR A 87 -6.57 -3.06 -12.58
N GLY A 88 -7.31 -3.34 -13.66
CA GLY A 88 -8.44 -2.51 -14.10
C GLY A 88 -9.73 -2.78 -13.32
N CYS A 89 -9.71 -3.71 -12.37
CA CYS A 89 -10.86 -4.06 -11.53
C CYS A 89 -11.07 -3.00 -10.45
N SER A 90 -12.28 -2.46 -10.37
CA SER A 90 -12.71 -1.48 -9.34
C SER A 90 -12.45 -1.94 -7.91
N SER A 91 -12.72 -3.21 -7.60
CA SER A 91 -12.47 -3.82 -6.29
C SER A 91 -11.24 -4.74 -6.27
N GLY A 92 -10.63 -5.05 -7.41
CA GLY A 92 -9.52 -6.02 -7.46
C GLY A 92 -9.85 -7.47 -7.06
N VAL A 93 -11.01 -7.79 -6.47
CA VAL A 93 -11.38 -9.15 -5.99
C VAL A 93 -11.34 -10.17 -7.12
N HIS A 94 -11.96 -9.84 -8.26
CA HIS A 94 -11.99 -10.74 -9.40
C HIS A 94 -10.58 -11.02 -9.96
N TRP A 95 -9.75 -9.98 -10.00
CA TRP A 95 -8.34 -10.10 -10.38
C TRP A 95 -7.55 -10.95 -9.39
N LEU A 96 -7.82 -10.76 -8.10
CA LEU A 96 -7.16 -11.48 -7.02
C LEU A 96 -7.44 -12.99 -7.10
N ASP A 97 -8.67 -13.38 -7.44
CA ASP A 97 -9.04 -14.78 -7.64
C ASP A 97 -8.49 -15.35 -8.96
N LYS A 98 -8.79 -14.70 -10.09
CA LYS A 98 -8.54 -15.28 -11.43
C LYS A 98 -7.20 -14.95 -12.04
N GLY A 99 -6.41 -14.05 -11.45
CA GLY A 99 -5.17 -13.56 -12.04
C GLY A 99 -5.38 -12.53 -13.18
N ARG A 100 -6.61 -12.26 -13.58
CA ARG A 100 -6.98 -11.38 -14.69
C ARG A 100 -8.29 -10.67 -14.42
N CYS A 101 -8.49 -9.54 -15.09
CA CYS A 101 -9.67 -8.72 -14.91
C CYS A 101 -10.27 -8.32 -16.27
N ALA A 102 -11.48 -8.80 -16.57
CA ALA A 102 -12.30 -8.21 -17.62
C ALA A 102 -13.25 -7.19 -16.97
N LYS A 103 -13.27 -5.94 -17.46
CA LYS A 103 -14.05 -4.84 -16.86
C LYS A 103 -15.53 -5.16 -16.63
N ARG A 104 -16.11 -6.07 -17.43
CA ARG A 104 -17.51 -6.51 -17.35
C ARG A 104 -17.79 -7.51 -16.22
N GLU A 105 -16.76 -8.12 -15.67
CA GLU A 105 -16.83 -9.14 -14.60
C GLU A 105 -16.53 -8.52 -13.22
N CYS A 106 -16.28 -7.21 -13.17
CA CYS A 106 -16.00 -6.48 -11.94
C CYS A 106 -17.31 -6.09 -11.26
N HIS A 107 -17.45 -6.44 -9.99
CA HIS A 107 -18.51 -5.91 -9.14
C HIS A 107 -18.28 -4.42 -8.85
N ASP A 108 -19.37 -3.73 -8.50
CA ASP A 108 -19.29 -2.39 -7.94
C ASP A 108 -18.43 -2.39 -6.68
N ARG A 109 -17.71 -1.29 -6.47
CA ARG A 109 -16.78 -1.12 -5.35
C ARG A 109 -17.58 -0.79 -4.08
N PRO A 110 -17.57 -1.66 -3.05
CA PRO A 110 -18.19 -1.33 -1.76
C PRO A 110 -17.54 -0.09 -1.15
N GLY A 111 -18.27 0.64 -0.31
CA GLY A 111 -17.79 1.92 0.25
C GLY A 111 -16.50 1.82 1.06
N PHE A 112 -16.21 0.65 1.66
CA PHE A 112 -14.98 0.43 2.43
C PHE A 112 -13.73 0.20 1.58
N TYR A 113 -13.91 -0.08 0.29
CA TYR A 113 -12.80 -0.01 -0.64
C TYR A 113 -12.50 1.47 -0.81
N ASP A 114 -11.65 1.97 0.05
CA ASP A 114 -11.07 3.29 -0.03
C ASP A 114 -9.57 3.11 0.16
N HIS A 115 -8.77 3.92 -0.53
CA HIS A 115 -7.31 3.80 -0.47
C HIS A 115 -6.85 2.35 -0.73
N THR A 116 -7.23 1.82 -1.90
CA THR A 116 -6.99 0.42 -2.29
C THR A 116 -5.63 0.27 -2.97
N THR A 117 -4.86 -0.71 -2.55
CA THR A 117 -3.64 -1.16 -3.21
C THR A 117 -3.71 -2.65 -3.51
N THR A 118 -3.09 -3.06 -4.61
CA THR A 118 -3.09 -4.46 -5.07
C THR A 118 -1.68 -5.00 -5.11
N TRP A 119 -1.50 -6.26 -4.72
CA TRP A 119 -0.19 -6.85 -4.49
C TRP A 119 -0.10 -8.26 -5.08
N LEU A 120 1.06 -8.53 -5.65
CA LEU A 120 1.50 -9.83 -6.14
C LEU A 120 2.46 -10.45 -5.12
N SER A 121 2.50 -11.77 -5.03
CA SER A 121 3.62 -12.45 -4.38
C SER A 121 4.89 -12.23 -5.21
N ARG A 122 6.02 -11.90 -4.57
CA ARG A 122 7.31 -11.83 -5.28
C ARG A 122 7.76 -13.21 -5.73
N THR A 123 7.55 -14.22 -4.89
CA THR A 123 7.91 -15.61 -5.17
C THR A 123 7.13 -16.18 -6.36
N THR A 124 5.80 -16.08 -6.37
CA THR A 124 4.98 -16.74 -7.40
C THR A 124 4.63 -15.81 -8.57
N GLY A 125 4.73 -14.49 -8.37
CA GLY A 125 4.27 -13.49 -9.34
C GLY A 125 2.74 -13.41 -9.47
N ARG A 126 1.97 -14.17 -8.67
CA ARG A 126 0.51 -14.24 -8.74
C ARG A 126 -0.14 -13.22 -7.81
N PRO A 127 -1.35 -12.72 -8.12
CA PRO A 127 -2.11 -11.86 -7.21
C PRO A 127 -2.35 -12.53 -5.87
N VAL A 128 -2.01 -11.86 -4.78
CA VAL A 128 -2.05 -12.47 -3.44
C VAL A 128 -2.80 -11.63 -2.42
N LEU A 129 -2.86 -10.31 -2.63
CA LEU A 129 -3.52 -9.41 -1.69
C LEU A 129 -4.16 -8.22 -2.39
N VAL A 130 -5.39 -7.93 -1.96
CA VAL A 130 -5.99 -6.61 -2.09
C VAL A 130 -6.05 -5.99 -0.70
N PHE A 131 -5.41 -4.84 -0.53
CA PHE A 131 -5.33 -4.13 0.74
C PHE A 131 -6.10 -2.83 0.66
N ASN A 132 -7.06 -2.64 1.57
CA ASN A 132 -7.88 -1.45 1.69
C ASN A 132 -7.64 -0.76 3.01
N GLN A 133 -7.76 0.57 3.01
CA GLN A 133 -7.42 1.40 4.15
C GLN A 133 -8.53 2.43 4.47
N PRO A 134 -9.73 1.98 4.84
CA PRO A 134 -10.84 2.88 5.12
C PRO A 134 -10.60 3.71 6.40
N TYR A 135 -11.15 4.92 6.42
CA TYR A 135 -11.15 5.79 7.61
C TYR A 135 -12.21 5.43 8.65
N SER A 136 -13.23 4.66 8.27
CA SER A 136 -14.26 4.15 9.17
C SER A 136 -14.07 2.67 9.43
N GLN A 137 -14.51 2.21 10.59
CA GLN A 137 -14.58 0.78 10.88
C GLN A 137 -15.51 0.11 9.86
N VAL A 138 -15.14 -1.10 9.45
CA VAL A 138 -15.89 -1.92 8.49
C VAL A 138 -16.50 -3.09 9.23
N ASP A 139 -17.73 -3.46 8.90
CA ASP A 139 -18.34 -4.68 9.41
C ASP A 139 -17.68 -5.90 8.74
N PRO A 140 -17.09 -6.84 9.50
CA PRO A 140 -16.56 -8.09 8.93
C PRO A 140 -17.59 -8.90 8.14
N ALA A 141 -18.90 -8.74 8.42
CA ALA A 141 -19.96 -9.40 7.67
C ALA A 141 -20.03 -8.91 6.22
N ASP A 142 -19.91 -7.59 5.99
CA ASP A 142 -19.92 -6.99 4.64
C ASP A 142 -18.76 -7.53 3.79
N ILE A 143 -17.59 -7.71 4.41
CA ILE A 143 -16.42 -8.25 3.74
C ILE A 143 -16.62 -9.73 3.42
N SER A 144 -17.20 -10.50 4.35
CA SER A 144 -17.48 -11.92 4.17
C SER A 144 -18.50 -12.16 3.06
N GLU A 145 -19.56 -11.35 2.99
CA GLU A 145 -20.55 -11.41 1.92
C GLU A 145 -19.90 -11.17 0.56
N LEU A 146 -19.08 -10.11 0.46
CA LEU A 146 -18.38 -9.77 -0.79
C LEU A 146 -17.52 -10.91 -1.35
N ILE A 147 -16.80 -11.62 -0.48
CA ILE A 147 -15.88 -12.68 -0.92
C ILE A 147 -16.52 -14.07 -0.93
N SER A 148 -17.81 -14.19 -0.58
CA SER A 148 -18.50 -15.49 -0.43
C SER A 148 -18.52 -16.34 -1.71
N GLU A 149 -18.52 -15.70 -2.88
CA GLU A 149 -18.47 -16.38 -4.19
C GLU A 149 -17.04 -16.85 -4.57
N TYR A 150 -16.04 -16.47 -3.78
CA TYR A 150 -14.62 -16.69 -4.07
C TYR A 150 -13.98 -17.57 -2.99
N PRO A 151 -14.09 -18.91 -3.07
CA PRO A 151 -13.66 -19.83 -2.00
C PRO A 151 -12.14 -19.84 -1.77
N SER A 152 -11.35 -19.26 -2.68
CA SER A 152 -9.90 -19.11 -2.55
C SER A 152 -9.50 -17.91 -1.68
N LEU A 153 -10.46 -17.05 -1.34
CA LEU A 153 -10.22 -15.77 -0.67
C LEU A 153 -10.56 -15.81 0.81
N THR A 154 -9.74 -15.13 1.60
CA THR A 154 -9.97 -14.89 3.02
C THR A 154 -9.79 -13.42 3.33
N ALA A 155 -10.46 -12.93 4.38
CA ALA A 155 -10.33 -11.55 4.82
C ALA A 155 -9.91 -11.44 6.28
N GLU A 156 -9.14 -10.40 6.56
CA GLU A 156 -8.70 -10.02 7.89
C GLU A 156 -8.87 -8.51 8.07
N VAL A 157 -9.43 -8.10 9.21
CA VAL A 157 -9.47 -6.70 9.64
C VAL A 157 -8.48 -6.55 10.78
N GLY A 158 -7.39 -5.82 10.52
CA GLY A 158 -6.24 -5.74 11.42
C GLY A 158 -5.92 -4.31 11.87
N PRO A 159 -5.33 -4.14 13.06
CA PRO A 159 -4.86 -2.84 13.55
C PRO A 159 -3.52 -2.41 12.92
N GLU A 160 -2.70 -3.36 12.44
CA GLU A 160 -1.42 -3.04 11.80
C GLU A 160 -1.70 -2.53 10.38
N THR A 161 -1.37 -1.27 10.11
CA THR A 161 -1.31 -0.72 8.75
C THR A 161 -0.02 0.08 8.58
N TRP A 162 0.65 -0.07 7.44
CA TRP A 162 1.84 0.72 7.15
C TRP A 162 1.55 2.21 6.94
N TYR A 163 0.30 2.56 6.59
CA TYR A 163 -0.09 3.93 6.27
C TYR A 163 -0.43 4.79 7.50
N GLY A 164 -0.75 4.18 8.65
CA GLY A 164 -0.74 4.83 9.97
C GLY A 164 -1.51 6.14 10.14
N SER A 165 -2.50 6.44 9.28
CA SER A 165 -3.18 7.75 9.21
C SER A 165 -4.62 7.68 9.75
N GLY A 166 -4.81 6.95 10.85
CA GLY A 166 -6.14 6.72 11.44
C GLY A 166 -7.03 5.81 10.60
N THR A 167 -6.44 5.07 9.66
CA THR A 167 -7.13 4.10 8.80
C THR A 167 -7.11 2.72 9.44
N PHE A 168 -8.15 1.93 9.19
CA PHE A 168 -8.17 0.50 9.50
C PHE A 168 -7.50 -0.28 8.37
N GLY A 169 -6.97 -1.47 8.68
CA GLY A 169 -6.43 -2.36 7.67
C GLY A 169 -7.44 -3.43 7.30
N VAL A 170 -7.90 -3.45 6.05
CA VAL A 170 -8.71 -4.54 5.52
C VAL A 170 -7.88 -5.29 4.49
N TYR A 171 -7.55 -6.52 4.80
CA TYR A 171 -6.74 -7.41 3.98
C TYR A 171 -7.64 -8.46 3.35
N ILE A 172 -7.61 -8.60 2.03
CA ILE A 172 -8.29 -9.67 1.31
C ILE A 172 -7.22 -10.48 0.59
N TRP A 173 -6.97 -11.68 1.10
CA TRP A 173 -5.92 -12.57 0.67
C TRP A 173 -6.45 -13.60 -0.31
N ASN A 174 -5.61 -14.02 -1.27
CA ASN A 174 -5.78 -15.28 -1.97
C ASN A 174 -4.84 -16.32 -1.33
N ASP A 175 -5.40 -17.24 -0.54
CA ASP A 175 -4.62 -18.23 0.19
C ASP A 175 -3.92 -19.24 -0.73
N GLY A 176 -4.48 -19.50 -1.92
CA GLY A 176 -3.87 -20.37 -2.92
C GLY A 176 -2.68 -19.74 -3.65
N ASN A 177 -2.52 -18.42 -3.56
CA ASN A 177 -1.41 -17.68 -4.18
C ASN A 177 -0.39 -17.16 -3.16
N ARG A 178 -0.68 -17.31 -1.86
CA ARG A 178 0.29 -17.05 -0.80
C ARG A 178 1.46 -18.01 -0.97
N ALA A 179 2.67 -17.48 -0.90
CA ALA A 179 3.81 -18.34 -0.66
C ALA A 179 3.58 -19.06 0.67
N ASP A 180 4.01 -20.31 0.81
CA ASP A 180 4.05 -21.05 2.09
C ASP A 180 5.02 -20.42 3.12
N ALA A 181 5.30 -19.12 2.98
CA ALA A 181 6.13 -18.32 3.86
C ALA A 181 5.41 -18.13 5.20
N GLY A 182 5.51 -19.17 6.05
CA GLY A 182 5.28 -19.11 7.48
C GLY A 182 3.93 -18.51 7.87
N ARG A 183 2.85 -19.30 7.75
CA ARG A 183 1.71 -19.09 8.66
C ARG A 183 2.29 -19.13 10.08
N PRO A 184 2.09 -18.11 10.93
CA PRO A 184 2.17 -18.37 12.35
C PRO A 184 1.15 -19.46 12.62
N HIS A 185 1.62 -20.58 13.19
CA HIS A 185 0.71 -21.60 13.69
C HIS A 185 -0.32 -20.91 14.60
N ARG A 186 -1.58 -21.25 14.35
CA ARG A 186 -2.78 -20.77 15.06
C ARG A 186 -2.57 -20.58 16.57
#